data_AF-A0A6B3GPQ0-F1
#
_entry.id   AF-A0A6B3GPQ0-F1
#
_cell.length_a   1.000
_cell.length_b   1.000
_cell.length_c   1.000
_cell.angle_alpha   90.00
_cell.angle_beta   90.00
_cell.angle_gamma   90.00
#
_symmetry.space_group_name_H-M   'P 1'
#
loop_
_entity.id
_entity.type
_entity.pdbx_description
1 polymer ?
#
loop_
_entity_poly.entity_id
_entity_poly.type
_entity_poly.pdbx_seq_one_letter_code
_entity_poly.pdbx_strand_id
1 'polypeptide(L)'
;MYHAVSRSPAAATRALSVTPEAFAGQMAMVTAYGCTPLTTAQLAARWRAGRPLPARPVLITFDDGYEGVHRHALPVLAGLALTATVFVTTGWLRGPGAAGGAPDRMLGWGQVRELAAAGVEIGGHSHTHPQLDQVSPARLGVELARCRELVSAELGTPPASFAYPYGYSDRRVRQAVRAAGYAQALAVGNGPARRVQGP
;
A
#
# COMPACT_ATOMS: atom_id res chain seq x y z
N MET A 1 -6.08 7.61 -0.89
CA MET A 1 -5.99 6.13 -0.89
C MET A 1 -6.71 5.66 -2.14
N TYR A 2 -6.01 4.88 -2.95
CA TYR A 2 -6.46 4.31 -4.21
C TYR A 2 -6.40 2.79 -4.11
N HIS A 3 -7.02 2.09 -5.06
CA HIS A 3 -6.81 0.65 -5.26
C HIS A 3 -6.36 0.40 -6.70
N ALA A 4 -7.30 0.39 -7.65
CA ALA A 4 -7.02 0.08 -9.05
C ALA A 4 -7.01 1.35 -9.93
N VAL A 5 -6.07 1.42 -10.87
CA VAL A 5 -6.08 2.42 -11.95
C VAL A 5 -6.31 1.70 -13.27
N SER A 6 -7.53 1.74 -13.81
CA SER A 6 -7.92 0.94 -14.98
C SER A 6 -9.03 1.59 -15.79
N ARG A 7 -9.02 1.41 -17.12
CA ARG A 7 -10.14 1.78 -18.01
C ARG A 7 -11.22 0.70 -18.04
N SER A 8 -10.88 -0.53 -17.69
CA SER A 8 -11.77 -1.68 -17.80
C SER A 8 -11.57 -2.59 -16.59
N PRO A 9 -11.89 -2.11 -15.37
CA PRO A 9 -11.81 -2.93 -14.17
C PRO A 9 -12.82 -4.08 -14.20
N ALA A 10 -12.50 -5.18 -13.52
CA ALA A 10 -13.45 -6.24 -13.23
C ALA A 10 -14.66 -5.69 -12.44
N ALA A 11 -15.78 -6.42 -12.47
CA ALA A 11 -17.00 -5.99 -11.78
C ALA A 11 -16.77 -5.81 -10.26
N ALA A 12 -15.96 -6.68 -9.64
CA ALA A 12 -15.64 -6.65 -8.22
C ALA A 12 -14.82 -5.41 -7.79
N THR A 13 -14.01 -4.84 -8.68
CA THR A 13 -13.09 -3.73 -8.39
C THR A 13 -13.58 -2.38 -8.93
N ARG A 14 -14.69 -2.36 -9.69
CA ARG A 14 -15.19 -1.16 -10.37
C ARG A 14 -15.39 0.05 -9.45
N ALA A 15 -15.96 -0.16 -8.27
CA ALA A 15 -16.21 0.93 -7.30
C ALA A 15 -14.92 1.47 -6.65
N LEU A 16 -13.84 0.71 -6.70
CA LEU A 16 -12.53 1.05 -6.13
C LEU A 16 -11.51 1.46 -7.21
N SER A 17 -11.95 1.57 -8.46
CA SER A 17 -11.09 1.90 -9.59
C SER A 17 -11.29 3.32 -10.07
N VAL A 18 -10.18 3.99 -10.38
CA VAL A 18 -10.16 5.25 -11.12
C VAL A 18 -9.61 5.02 -12.53
N THR A 19 -10.03 5.83 -13.50
CA THR A 19 -9.44 5.78 -14.83
C THR A 19 -8.02 6.36 -14.82
N PRO A 20 -7.14 5.95 -15.75
CA PRO A 20 -5.82 6.56 -15.90
C PRO A 20 -5.86 8.09 -16.07
N GLU A 21 -6.85 8.60 -16.79
CA GLU A 21 -7.03 10.04 -17.04
C GLU A 21 -7.42 10.78 -15.76
N ALA A 22 -8.35 10.21 -14.97
CA ALA A 22 -8.73 10.78 -13.69
C ALA A 22 -7.56 10.79 -12.71
N PHE A 23 -6.79 9.69 -12.65
CA PHE A 23 -5.58 9.62 -11.84
C PHE A 23 -4.56 10.68 -12.26
N ALA A 24 -4.29 10.83 -13.56
CA ALA A 24 -3.37 11.84 -14.08
C ALA A 24 -3.82 13.27 -13.72
N GLY A 25 -5.10 13.57 -13.89
CA GLY A 25 -5.65 14.87 -13.50
C GLY A 25 -5.52 15.15 -12.01
N GLN A 26 -5.75 14.14 -11.16
CA GLN A 26 -5.57 14.26 -9.70
C GLN A 26 -4.11 14.49 -9.31
N MET A 27 -3.16 13.80 -9.95
CA MET A 27 -1.73 14.02 -9.70
C MET A 27 -1.26 15.40 -10.18
N ALA A 28 -1.78 15.89 -11.31
CA ALA A 28 -1.54 17.25 -11.76
C ALA A 28 -2.04 18.29 -10.74
N MET A 29 -3.20 18.06 -10.13
CA MET A 29 -3.69 18.91 -9.04
C MET A 29 -2.78 18.87 -7.82
N VAL A 30 -2.30 17.68 -7.41
CA VAL A 30 -1.33 17.55 -6.29
C VAL A 30 -0.11 18.45 -6.52
N THR A 31 0.45 18.44 -7.73
CA THR A 31 1.58 19.29 -8.10
C THR A 31 1.18 20.77 -8.17
N ALA A 32 0.04 21.11 -8.79
CA ALA A 32 -0.42 22.50 -8.94
C ALA A 32 -0.73 23.16 -7.58
N TYR A 33 -1.20 22.38 -6.62
CA TYR A 33 -1.38 22.81 -5.24
C TYR A 33 -0.08 22.83 -4.44
N GLY A 34 1.09 22.52 -5.02
CA GLY A 34 2.37 22.56 -4.30
C GLY A 34 2.42 21.59 -3.11
N CYS A 35 1.72 20.46 -3.21
CA CYS A 35 1.79 19.41 -2.20
C CYS A 35 3.13 18.66 -2.31
N THR A 36 3.72 18.30 -1.17
CA THR A 36 4.96 17.53 -1.13
C THR A 36 4.66 16.05 -0.89
N PRO A 37 4.90 15.15 -1.86
CA PRO A 37 4.64 13.73 -1.69
C PRO A 37 5.63 13.12 -0.69
N LEU A 38 5.13 12.21 0.15
CA LEU A 38 5.92 11.37 1.03
C LEU A 38 5.49 9.91 0.89
N THR A 39 6.42 9.00 1.13
CA THR A 39 6.07 7.62 1.43
C THR A 39 5.62 7.49 2.89
N THR A 40 4.92 6.41 3.21
CA THR A 40 4.48 6.14 4.58
C THR A 40 5.65 5.93 5.54
N ALA A 41 6.73 5.27 5.10
CA ALA A 41 7.97 5.16 5.87
C ALA A 41 8.63 6.52 6.14
N GLN A 42 8.66 7.43 5.15
CA GLN A 42 9.23 8.78 5.33
C GLN A 42 8.43 9.61 6.34
N LEU A 43 7.10 9.56 6.26
CA LEU A 43 6.22 10.23 7.22
C LEU A 43 6.47 9.70 8.64
N ALA A 44 6.45 8.39 8.82
CA ALA A 44 6.66 7.75 10.12
C ALA A 44 8.06 8.04 10.69
N ALA A 45 9.09 8.05 9.86
CA ALA A 45 10.46 8.40 10.28
C ALA A 45 10.55 9.84 10.79
N ARG A 46 9.94 10.80 10.09
CA ARG A 46 9.90 12.21 10.53
C ARG A 46 9.18 12.37 11.86
N TRP A 47 8.00 11.76 11.99
CA TRP A 47 7.22 11.80 13.23
C TRP A 47 7.94 11.17 14.42
N ARG A 48 8.62 10.03 14.24
CA ARG A 48 9.42 9.39 15.29
C ARG A 48 10.60 10.27 15.71
N ALA A 49 11.29 10.87 14.74
CA ALA A 49 12.43 11.74 14.99
C ALA A 49 12.07 13.15 15.47
N GLY A 50 10.78 13.49 15.59
CA GLY A 50 10.34 14.86 15.93
C GLY A 50 10.73 15.90 14.88
N ARG A 51 11.02 15.48 13.64
CA ARG A 51 11.40 16.38 12.55
C ARG A 51 10.17 17.03 11.93
N PRO A 52 10.24 18.30 11.51
CA PRO A 52 9.12 18.95 10.83
C PRO A 52 8.76 18.20 9.54
N LEU A 53 7.47 18.22 9.21
CA LEU A 53 6.98 17.78 7.91
C LEU A 53 7.29 18.86 6.86
N PRO A 54 7.47 18.48 5.58
CA PRO A 54 7.55 19.47 4.50
C PRO A 54 6.22 20.23 4.39
N ALA A 55 6.23 21.34 3.64
CA ALA A 55 5.01 22.09 3.36
C ALA A 55 4.01 21.20 2.60
N ARG A 56 2.74 21.24 3.05
CA ARG A 56 1.61 20.54 2.42
C ARG A 56 1.91 19.07 2.12
N PRO A 57 2.26 18.25 3.13
CA PRO A 57 2.63 16.86 2.91
C PRO A 57 1.41 16.06 2.41
N VAL A 58 1.62 15.17 1.46
CA VAL A 58 0.59 14.25 0.95
C VAL A 58 1.13 12.83 0.87
N LEU A 59 0.29 11.86 1.23
CA LEU A 59 0.54 10.44 0.97
C LEU A 59 -0.32 9.99 -0.20
N ILE A 60 0.30 9.37 -1.19
CA ILE A 60 -0.38 8.67 -2.28
C ILE A 60 -0.20 7.18 -2.02
N THR A 61 -1.29 6.47 -1.75
CA THR A 61 -1.26 5.04 -1.42
C THR A 61 -2.14 4.25 -2.37
N PHE A 62 -1.70 3.04 -2.70
CA PHE A 62 -2.46 2.04 -3.44
C PHE A 62 -2.52 0.74 -2.64
N ASP A 63 -3.72 0.20 -2.45
CA ASP A 63 -3.90 -1.06 -1.75
C ASP A 63 -4.08 -2.22 -2.78
N ASP A 64 -4.02 -3.45 -2.28
CA ASP A 64 -4.16 -4.74 -2.98
C ASP A 64 -3.03 -5.16 -3.94
N GLY A 65 -2.48 -4.24 -4.73
CA GLY A 65 -1.42 -4.55 -5.70
C GLY A 65 -1.92 -4.87 -7.12
N TYR A 66 -2.92 -4.13 -7.61
CA TYR A 66 -3.41 -4.26 -8.99
C TYR A 66 -2.39 -3.81 -10.03
N GLU A 67 -2.36 -4.51 -11.17
CA GLU A 67 -1.41 -4.31 -12.25
C GLU A 67 -1.45 -2.90 -12.87
N GLY A 68 -2.63 -2.27 -12.84
CA GLY A 68 -2.83 -0.91 -13.32
C GLY A 68 -1.97 0.15 -12.62
N VAL A 69 -1.51 -0.11 -11.38
CA VAL A 69 -0.57 0.78 -10.69
C VAL A 69 0.75 0.85 -11.45
N HIS A 70 1.29 -0.28 -11.90
CA HIS A 70 2.49 -0.31 -12.73
C HIS A 70 2.23 0.23 -14.14
N ARG A 71 1.16 -0.25 -14.79
CA ARG A 71 0.89 0.08 -16.19
C ARG A 71 0.50 1.54 -16.43
N HIS A 72 -0.22 2.15 -15.49
CA HIS A 72 -0.87 3.45 -15.68
C HIS A 72 -0.44 4.49 -14.65
N ALA A 73 -0.33 4.13 -13.37
CA ALA A 73 0.00 5.12 -12.33
C ALA A 73 1.50 5.45 -12.31
N LEU A 74 2.37 4.46 -12.44
CA LEU A 74 3.82 4.64 -12.35
C LEU A 74 4.38 5.66 -13.37
N PRO A 75 4.02 5.65 -14.67
CA PRO A 75 4.50 6.67 -15.61
C PRO A 75 4.08 8.09 -15.26
N VAL A 76 2.85 8.26 -14.72
CA VAL A 76 2.34 9.56 -14.27
C VAL A 76 3.11 10.05 -13.04
N LEU A 77 3.30 9.18 -12.05
CA LEU A 77 4.06 9.49 -10.84
C LEU A 77 5.49 9.89 -11.19
N ALA A 78 6.17 9.11 -12.04
CA ALA A 78 7.53 9.40 -12.50
C ALA A 78 7.61 10.73 -13.27
N GLY A 79 6.68 10.99 -14.20
CA GLY A 79 6.66 12.21 -14.99
C GLY A 79 6.43 13.50 -14.18
N LEU A 80 5.82 13.37 -12.99
CA LEU A 80 5.56 14.48 -12.06
C LEU A 80 6.51 14.47 -10.85
N ALA A 81 7.52 13.60 -10.84
CA ALA A 81 8.44 13.39 -9.71
C ALA A 81 7.70 13.15 -8.37
N LEU A 82 6.57 12.44 -8.41
CA LEU A 82 5.79 12.08 -7.23
C LEU A 82 6.17 10.67 -6.74
N THR A 83 6.33 10.53 -5.43
CA THR A 83 6.46 9.20 -4.78
C THR A 83 5.11 8.71 -4.25
N ALA A 84 5.01 7.41 -4.02
CA ALA A 84 3.82 6.74 -3.50
C ALA A 84 4.21 5.52 -2.66
N THR A 85 3.21 4.91 -2.01
CA THR A 85 3.32 3.61 -1.34
C THR A 85 2.30 2.62 -1.94
N VAL A 86 2.73 1.39 -2.23
CA VAL A 86 1.85 0.31 -2.69
C VAL A 86 1.86 -0.80 -1.63
N PHE A 87 0.70 -1.11 -1.08
CA PHE A 87 0.52 -2.22 -0.15
C PHE A 87 0.07 -3.45 -0.93
N VAL A 88 0.88 -4.51 -0.93
CA VAL A 88 0.63 -5.69 -1.75
C VAL A 88 0.00 -6.83 -0.95
N THR A 89 -1.07 -7.42 -1.47
CA THR A 89 -1.57 -8.72 -1.01
C THR A 89 -0.79 -9.82 -1.71
N THR A 90 0.20 -10.38 -1.02
CA THR A 90 1.22 -11.23 -1.65
C THR A 90 0.68 -12.51 -2.32
N GLY A 91 -0.40 -13.08 -1.78
CA GLY A 91 -1.08 -14.25 -2.36
C GLY A 91 -1.91 -13.94 -3.60
N TRP A 92 -2.20 -12.67 -3.87
CA TRP A 92 -2.85 -12.25 -5.12
C TRP A 92 -1.85 -11.95 -6.23
N LEU A 93 -0.60 -11.66 -5.90
CA LEU A 93 0.44 -11.37 -6.89
C LEU A 93 0.72 -12.56 -7.80
N ARG A 94 1.09 -12.26 -9.05
CA ARG A 94 1.51 -13.27 -10.02
C ARG A 94 2.95 -13.70 -9.75
N GLY A 95 3.16 -14.99 -9.50
CA GLY A 95 4.48 -15.59 -9.26
C GLY A 95 4.54 -16.39 -7.97
N PRO A 96 5.73 -16.54 -7.35
CA PRO A 96 5.89 -17.27 -6.09
C PRO A 96 4.95 -16.78 -4.99
N GLY A 97 4.32 -17.72 -4.30
CA GLY A 97 3.38 -17.44 -3.21
C GLY A 97 1.95 -17.14 -3.66
N ALA A 98 1.65 -17.17 -4.97
CA ALA A 98 0.28 -17.01 -5.46
C ALA A 98 -0.67 -18.05 -4.82
N ALA A 99 -1.75 -17.56 -4.21
CA ALA A 99 -2.82 -18.32 -3.58
C ALA A 99 -4.13 -18.26 -4.40
N GLY A 100 -4.18 -17.44 -5.45
CA GLY A 100 -5.38 -17.24 -6.27
C GLY A 100 -6.42 -16.35 -5.58
N GLY A 101 -7.63 -16.31 -6.14
CA GLY A 101 -8.74 -15.53 -5.57
C GLY A 101 -8.63 -14.01 -5.74
N ALA A 102 -7.67 -13.53 -6.53
CA ALA A 102 -7.53 -12.11 -6.84
C ALA A 102 -8.76 -11.60 -7.63
N PRO A 103 -9.29 -10.41 -7.29
CA PRO A 103 -10.53 -9.91 -7.91
C PRO A 103 -10.30 -9.27 -9.29
N ASP A 104 -9.06 -9.01 -9.69
CA ASP A 104 -8.69 -8.42 -10.98
C ASP A 104 -7.23 -8.78 -11.33
N ARG A 105 -6.69 -8.20 -12.41
CA ARG A 105 -5.31 -8.41 -12.84
C ARG A 105 -4.34 -7.80 -11.82
N MET A 106 -3.49 -8.67 -11.27
CA MET A 106 -2.52 -8.31 -10.24
C MET A 106 -1.11 -8.09 -10.80
N LEU A 107 -0.33 -7.30 -10.07
CA LEU A 107 1.10 -7.15 -10.31
C LEU A 107 1.80 -8.51 -10.30
N GLY A 108 2.83 -8.66 -11.14
CA GLY A 108 3.84 -9.70 -10.97
C GLY A 108 5.05 -9.16 -10.20
N TRP A 109 5.85 -10.05 -9.60
CA TRP A 109 7.01 -9.63 -8.82
C TRP A 109 8.04 -8.80 -9.60
N GLY A 110 8.21 -9.05 -10.91
CA GLY A 110 9.02 -8.17 -11.77
C GLY A 110 8.53 -6.71 -11.77
N GLN A 111 7.21 -6.51 -11.89
CA GLN A 111 6.58 -5.19 -11.82
C GLN A 111 6.69 -4.56 -10.42
N VAL A 112 6.63 -5.37 -9.36
CA VAL A 112 6.86 -4.90 -7.98
C VAL A 112 8.29 -4.38 -7.81
N ARG A 113 9.29 -5.10 -8.34
CA ARG A 113 10.69 -4.65 -8.33
C ARG A 113 10.89 -3.37 -9.13
N GLU A 114 10.23 -3.23 -10.28
CA GLU A 114 10.27 -2.00 -11.09
C GLU A 114 9.63 -0.80 -10.36
N LEU A 115 8.50 -0.99 -9.69
CA LEU A 115 7.89 0.02 -8.82
C LEU A 115 8.87 0.47 -7.73
N ALA A 116 9.48 -0.50 -7.03
CA ALA A 116 10.45 -0.21 -5.97
C ALA A 116 11.69 0.55 -6.49
N ALA A 117 12.24 0.13 -7.64
CA ALA A 117 13.37 0.79 -8.28
C ALA A 117 13.07 2.24 -8.72
N ALA A 118 11.80 2.54 -9.01
CA ALA A 118 11.32 3.88 -9.34
C ALA A 118 11.02 4.75 -8.10
N GLY A 119 11.34 4.29 -6.88
CA GLY A 119 11.16 5.05 -5.66
C GLY A 119 9.76 4.97 -5.05
N VAL A 120 8.95 4.00 -5.46
CA VAL A 120 7.68 3.65 -4.79
C VAL A 120 7.97 2.75 -3.59
N GLU A 121 7.44 3.09 -2.42
CA GLU A 121 7.54 2.20 -1.26
C GLU A 121 6.64 0.98 -1.43
N ILE A 122 7.15 -0.22 -1.17
CA ILE A 122 6.33 -1.45 -1.12
C ILE A 122 6.08 -1.85 0.33
N GLY A 123 4.80 -1.89 0.72
CA GLY A 123 4.32 -2.33 2.03
C GLY A 123 3.53 -3.63 1.96
N GLY A 124 3.18 -4.19 3.11
CA GLY A 124 2.36 -5.41 3.19
C GLY A 124 0.86 -5.13 3.30
N HIS A 125 0.03 -5.97 2.69
CA HIS A 125 -1.44 -5.95 2.81
C HIS A 125 -2.00 -7.35 3.11
N SER A 126 -1.37 -8.05 4.06
CA SER A 126 -1.56 -9.48 4.38
C SER A 126 -1.23 -10.43 3.22
N HIS A 127 -1.36 -11.74 3.44
CA HIS A 127 -1.06 -12.73 2.42
C HIS A 127 -2.28 -12.98 1.51
N THR A 128 -3.46 -13.21 2.09
CA THR A 128 -4.67 -13.59 1.33
C THR A 128 -5.85 -12.63 1.51
N HIS A 129 -5.59 -11.45 2.06
CA HIS A 129 -6.59 -10.39 2.27
C HIS A 129 -7.81 -10.77 3.15
N PRO A 130 -7.67 -11.54 4.24
CA PRO A 130 -8.80 -11.73 5.14
C PRO A 130 -9.03 -10.48 5.99
N GLN A 131 -10.26 -10.30 6.49
CA GLN A 131 -10.51 -9.38 7.58
C GLN A 131 -9.81 -9.89 8.87
N LEU A 132 -8.71 -9.24 9.24
CA LEU A 132 -7.74 -9.77 10.21
C LEU A 132 -8.28 -9.90 11.64
N ASP A 133 -9.26 -9.10 12.03
CA ASP A 133 -9.88 -9.17 13.35
C ASP A 133 -10.88 -10.34 13.49
N GLN A 134 -11.24 -10.98 12.38
CA GLN A 134 -12.13 -12.16 12.35
C GLN A 134 -11.39 -13.51 12.24
N VAL A 135 -10.08 -13.51 11.99
CA VAL A 135 -9.31 -14.75 11.90
C VAL A 135 -8.66 -15.14 13.22
N SER A 136 -8.42 -16.45 13.38
CA SER A 136 -7.72 -17.01 14.55
C SER A 136 -6.31 -16.42 14.72
N PRO A 137 -5.75 -16.41 15.95
CA PRO A 137 -4.38 -15.92 16.18
C PRO A 137 -3.33 -16.63 15.33
N ALA A 138 -3.46 -17.95 15.14
CA ALA A 138 -2.56 -18.73 14.29
C ALA A 138 -2.65 -18.26 12.82
N ARG A 139 -3.86 -18.07 12.29
CA ARG A 139 -4.05 -17.59 10.91
C ARG A 139 -3.52 -16.17 10.75
N LEU A 140 -3.80 -15.28 11.70
CA LEU A 140 -3.25 -13.91 11.72
C LEU A 140 -1.72 -13.92 11.65
N GLY A 141 -1.06 -14.79 12.42
CA GLY A 141 0.40 -14.94 12.36
C GLY A 141 0.89 -15.34 10.97
N VAL A 142 0.26 -16.34 10.34
CA VAL A 142 0.60 -16.80 8.99
C VAL A 142 0.41 -15.69 7.95
N GLU A 143 -0.70 -14.96 7.99
CA GLU A 143 -0.99 -13.85 7.08
C GLU A 143 0.10 -12.77 7.09
N LEU A 144 0.55 -12.40 8.29
CA LEU A 144 1.55 -11.35 8.46
C LEU A 144 2.96 -11.83 8.12
N ALA A 145 3.34 -13.00 8.60
CA ALA A 145 4.66 -13.58 8.38
C ALA A 145 4.89 -13.87 6.89
N ARG A 146 3.94 -14.55 6.24
CA ARG A 146 4.09 -14.92 4.83
C ARG A 146 4.18 -13.71 3.91
N CYS A 147 3.37 -12.70 4.18
CA CYS A 147 3.43 -11.43 3.46
C CYS A 147 4.81 -10.77 3.61
N ARG A 148 5.33 -10.71 4.84
CA ARG A 148 6.63 -10.11 5.11
C ARG A 148 7.77 -10.88 4.44
N GLU A 149 7.77 -12.20 4.56
CA GLU A 149 8.79 -13.08 3.98
C GLU A 149 8.87 -12.92 2.46
N LEU A 150 7.73 -12.97 1.76
CA LEU A 150 7.69 -12.87 0.31
C LEU A 150 8.18 -11.51 -0.18
N VAL A 151 7.72 -10.40 0.42
CA VAL A 151 8.22 -9.07 0.06
C VAL A 151 9.71 -8.94 0.35
N SER A 152 10.19 -9.48 1.48
CA SER A 152 11.61 -9.45 1.86
C SER A 152 12.48 -10.23 0.87
N ALA A 153 12.04 -11.41 0.46
CA ALA A 153 12.75 -12.25 -0.50
C ALA A 153 12.87 -11.57 -1.87
N GLU A 154 11.84 -10.84 -2.27
CA GLU A 154 11.73 -10.24 -3.60
C GLU A 154 12.43 -8.88 -3.72
N LEU A 155 12.53 -8.14 -2.61
CA LEU A 155 13.11 -6.79 -2.58
C LEU A 155 14.43 -6.70 -1.79
N GLY A 156 14.86 -7.78 -1.14
CA GLY A 156 16.08 -7.82 -0.32
C GLY A 156 15.98 -7.10 1.03
N THR A 157 14.89 -6.37 1.28
CA THR A 157 14.63 -5.69 2.55
C THR A 157 13.20 -5.92 3.01
N PRO A 158 12.95 -6.07 4.32
CA PRO A 158 11.60 -6.27 4.81
C PRO A 158 10.73 -5.01 4.65
N PRO A 159 9.43 -5.16 4.35
CA PRO A 159 8.51 -4.04 4.30
C PRO A 159 8.41 -3.37 5.67
N ALA A 160 8.55 -2.04 5.71
CA ALA A 160 8.41 -1.25 6.92
C ALA A 160 6.93 -0.95 7.25
N SER A 161 6.10 -0.84 6.22
CA SER A 161 4.71 -0.37 6.33
C SER A 161 3.71 -1.49 6.05
N PHE A 162 2.55 -1.40 6.70
CA PHE A 162 1.41 -2.30 6.52
C PHE A 162 0.13 -1.50 6.27
N ALA A 163 -0.82 -2.04 5.52
CA ALA A 163 -2.20 -1.55 5.50
C ALA A 163 -3.12 -2.68 5.96
N TYR A 164 -4.09 -2.39 6.82
CA TYR A 164 -5.04 -3.40 7.29
C TYR A 164 -6.09 -3.67 6.19
N PRO A 165 -6.29 -4.92 5.73
CA PRO A 165 -7.40 -5.26 4.83
C PRO A 165 -8.73 -4.73 5.37
N TYR A 166 -9.49 -4.04 4.51
CA TYR A 166 -10.75 -3.38 4.86
C TYR A 166 -10.66 -2.28 5.95
N GLY A 167 -9.47 -1.96 6.44
CA GLY A 167 -9.23 -0.98 7.51
C GLY A 167 -9.48 -1.49 8.94
N TYR A 168 -9.98 -2.71 9.12
CA TYR A 168 -10.28 -3.26 10.46
C TYR A 168 -9.01 -3.65 11.21
N SER A 169 -8.85 -3.13 12.41
CA SER A 169 -7.62 -3.29 13.19
C SER A 169 -7.89 -3.24 14.69
N ASP A 170 -8.44 -4.30 15.27
CA ASP A 170 -8.62 -4.38 16.73
C ASP A 170 -7.27 -4.34 17.49
N ARG A 171 -7.30 -4.29 18.83
CA ARG A 171 -6.06 -4.25 19.63
C ARG A 171 -5.14 -5.43 19.34
N ARG A 172 -5.69 -6.63 19.14
CA ARG A 172 -4.96 -7.87 18.89
C ARG A 172 -4.24 -7.81 17.53
N VAL A 173 -4.92 -7.38 16.48
CA VAL A 173 -4.38 -7.19 15.13
C VAL A 173 -3.26 -6.16 15.15
N ARG A 174 -3.45 -5.01 15.81
CA ARG A 174 -2.41 -3.97 15.92
C ARG A 174 -1.16 -4.47 16.63
N GLN A 175 -1.33 -5.25 17.71
CA GLN A 175 -0.21 -5.88 18.43
C GLN A 175 0.50 -6.92 17.56
N ALA A 176 -0.23 -7.75 16.83
CA ALA A 176 0.33 -8.76 15.94
C ALA A 176 1.11 -8.13 14.77
N VAL A 177 0.59 -7.08 14.14
CA VAL A 177 1.29 -6.35 13.07
C VAL A 177 2.60 -5.74 13.57
N ARG A 178 2.59 -5.14 14.77
CA ARG A 178 3.81 -4.64 15.40
C ARG A 178 4.81 -5.76 15.70
N ALA A 179 4.34 -6.88 16.27
CA ALA A 179 5.18 -8.04 16.60
C ALA A 179 5.77 -8.71 15.35
N ALA A 180 5.06 -8.68 14.22
CA ALA A 180 5.53 -9.16 12.93
C ALA A 180 6.62 -8.24 12.32
N GLY A 181 6.93 -7.09 12.94
CA GLY A 181 8.04 -6.23 12.53
C GLY A 181 7.67 -5.12 11.55
N TYR A 182 6.38 -4.82 11.36
CA TYR A 182 5.95 -3.62 10.66
C TYR A 182 6.06 -2.40 11.60
N ALA A 183 6.74 -1.35 11.14
CA ALA A 183 7.06 -0.17 11.94
C ALA A 183 5.93 0.87 11.96
N GLN A 184 5.05 0.85 10.96
CA GLN A 184 3.85 1.66 10.87
C GLN A 184 2.75 0.90 10.12
N ALA A 185 1.49 1.21 10.41
CA ALA A 185 0.37 0.59 9.74
C ALA A 185 -0.77 1.58 9.50
N LEU A 186 -1.48 1.44 8.38
CA LEU A 186 -2.53 2.33 7.92
C LEU A 186 -3.89 1.63 8.00
N ALA A 187 -4.91 2.38 8.44
CA ALA A 187 -6.31 1.98 8.43
C ALA A 187 -7.11 2.94 7.53
N VAL A 188 -8.36 2.57 7.22
CA VAL A 188 -9.28 3.43 6.47
C VAL A 188 -9.90 4.45 7.43
N GLY A 189 -9.89 5.73 7.03
CA GLY A 189 -10.54 6.81 7.78
C GLY A 189 -10.83 8.01 6.90
N ASN A 190 -12.00 8.63 7.12
CA ASN A 190 -12.42 9.85 6.42
C ASN A 190 -11.87 11.09 7.12
N GLY A 191 -10.55 11.27 7.11
CA GLY A 191 -9.91 12.42 7.71
C GLY A 191 -8.39 12.46 7.51
N PRO A 192 -7.75 13.59 7.86
CA PRO A 192 -6.30 13.73 7.74
C PRO A 192 -5.57 12.81 8.73
N ALA A 193 -4.41 12.30 8.31
CA ALA A 193 -3.48 11.60 9.19
C ALA A 193 -2.95 12.56 10.27
N ARG A 194 -2.74 12.05 11.49
CA ARG A 194 -2.23 12.79 12.65
C ARG A 194 -1.13 11.97 13.30
N ARG A 195 -0.18 12.67 13.93
CA ARG A 195 0.99 12.05 14.59
C ARG A 195 0.61 11.04 15.68
N VAL A 196 -0.52 11.27 16.34
CA VAL A 196 -1.12 10.36 17.32
C VAL A 196 -2.45 9.90 16.74
N GLN A 197 -2.50 8.66 16.28
CA GLN A 197 -3.69 7.98 15.74
C GLN A 197 -3.68 6.52 16.16
N GLY A 198 -4.85 6.02 16.57
CA GLY A 198 -4.99 4.79 17.35
C GLY A 198 -5.12 5.08 18.85
N PRO A 199 -5.80 4.21 19.62
CA PRO A 199 -5.84 4.33 21.08
C PRO A 199 -4.47 4.10 21.72
#